data_AF-A0A1M6C532-F1
#
_entry.id   AF-A0A1M6C532-F1
#
_cell.length_a   1.000
_cell.length_b   1.000
_cell.length_c   1.000
_cell.angle_alpha   90.00
_cell.angle_beta   90.00
_cell.angle_gamma   90.00
#
_symmetry.space_group_name_H-M   'P 1'
#
loop_
_entity.id
_entity.type
_entity.pdbx_description
1 polymer ?
#
loop_
_entity_poly.entity_id
_entity_poly.type
_entity_poly.pdbx_seq_one_letter_code
_entity_poly.pdbx_strand_id
1 'polypeptide(L)'
;MEQKPTPRFAFGPRNYRLMFIGLAVLAAGFITMTLDSAPYGEGFLGITLGPILLAVGFGIEFWAIMARNGNRAEVATDTVTREELSANPIPGRAPVSAPAAPGRPTYTRPS
;
A
#
# COMPACT_ATOMS: atom_id res chain seq x y z
N MET A 1 -28.17 -1.55 -10.28
CA MET A 1 -26.92 -2.26 -9.93
C MET A 1 -26.33 -1.51 -8.74
N GLU A 2 -26.50 -2.02 -7.53
CA GLU A 2 -25.90 -1.42 -6.33
C GLU A 2 -24.38 -1.61 -6.42
N GLN A 3 -23.66 -0.51 -6.61
CA GLN A 3 -22.20 -0.53 -6.52
C GLN A 3 -21.85 -0.78 -5.06
N LYS A 4 -21.52 -2.03 -4.73
CA LYS A 4 -20.98 -2.37 -3.41
C LYS A 4 -19.58 -1.76 -3.33
N PRO A 5 -19.33 -0.76 -2.47
CA PRO A 5 -18.01 -0.14 -2.37
C PRO A 5 -17.01 -1.21 -1.96
N THR A 6 -16.05 -1.53 -2.83
CA THR A 6 -14.92 -2.37 -2.44
C THR A 6 -14.06 -1.58 -1.46
N PRO A 7 -13.89 -2.05 -0.21
CA PRO A 7 -13.16 -1.30 0.79
C PRO A 7 -11.69 -1.19 0.39
N ARG A 8 -11.26 0.02 0.01
CA ARG A 8 -9.87 0.34 -0.27
C ARG A 8 -9.17 0.68 1.05
N PHE A 9 -8.28 -0.18 1.50
CA PHE A 9 -7.41 0.14 2.63
C PHE A 9 -6.41 1.24 2.23
N ALA A 10 -6.11 2.16 3.16
CA ALA A 10 -5.17 3.25 2.93
C ALA A 10 -3.73 2.75 2.70
N PHE A 11 -3.40 1.58 3.24
CA PHE A 11 -2.07 0.99 3.19
C PHE A 11 -2.12 -0.53 3.02
N GLY A 12 -1.03 -1.13 2.50
CA GLY A 12 -0.92 -2.58 2.36
C GLY A 12 -0.75 -3.31 3.71
N PRO A 13 -0.97 -4.64 3.75
CA PRO A 13 -0.97 -5.43 4.98
C PRO A 13 0.38 -5.44 5.71
N ARG A 14 1.48 -5.25 4.99
CA ARG A 14 2.82 -5.11 5.59
C ARG A 14 2.98 -3.80 6.36
N ASN A 15 2.38 -2.72 5.86
CA ASN A 15 2.45 -1.42 6.51
C ASN A 15 1.63 -1.38 7.80
N TYR A 16 0.49 -2.08 7.79
CA TYR A 16 -0.34 -2.24 8.97
C TYR A 16 0.39 -2.91 10.14
N ARG A 17 1.31 -3.85 9.86
CA ARG A 17 2.17 -4.46 10.89
C ARG A 17 3.18 -3.46 11.45
N LEU A 18 3.73 -2.57 10.62
CA LEU A 18 4.66 -1.54 11.08
C LEU A 18 3.97 -0.53 12.00
N MET A 19 2.74 -0.10 11.67
CA MET A 19 1.89 0.67 12.59
C MET A 19 1.65 -0.07 13.91
N PHE A 20 1.32 -1.36 13.87
CA PHE A 20 1.09 -2.09 15.12
C PHE A 20 2.34 -2.13 16.01
N ILE A 21 3.52 -2.27 15.40
CA ILE A 21 4.80 -2.24 16.12
C ILE A 21 5.07 -0.84 16.68
N GLY A 22 4.85 0.23 15.90
CA GLY A 22 4.99 1.61 16.37
C GLY A 22 4.13 1.88 17.60
N LEU A 23 2.85 1.52 17.53
CA LEU A 23 1.90 1.65 18.63
C LEU A 23 2.34 0.88 19.88
N ALA A 24 2.86 -0.35 19.71
CA ALA A 24 3.39 -1.13 20.82
C ALA A 24 4.60 -0.45 21.50
N VAL A 25 5.48 0.18 20.72
CA VAL A 25 6.63 0.94 21.25
C VAL A 25 6.18 2.20 21.98
N LEU A 26 5.20 2.93 21.43
CA LEU A 26 4.59 4.07 22.12
C LEU A 26 3.96 3.66 23.46
N ALA A 27 3.18 2.60 23.46
CA ALA A 27 2.59 2.04 24.67
C ALA A 27 3.67 1.65 25.69
N ALA A 28 4.74 0.98 25.25
CA ALA A 28 5.87 0.65 26.11
C ALA A 28 6.54 1.89 26.71
N GLY A 29 6.66 2.99 25.95
CA GLY A 29 7.18 4.27 26.46
C GLY A 29 6.33 4.85 27.60
N PHE A 30 5.01 4.92 27.41
CA PHE A 30 4.08 5.38 28.46
C PHE A 30 4.05 4.45 29.68
N ILE A 31 4.08 3.15 29.45
CA ILE A 31 4.13 2.14 30.52
C ILE A 31 5.43 2.28 31.31
N THR A 32 6.56 2.49 30.65
CA THR A 32 7.87 2.71 31.30
C THR A 32 7.84 3.94 32.21
N MET A 33 7.25 5.05 31.75
CA MET A 33 7.06 6.25 32.58
C MET A 33 6.14 5.98 33.77
N THR A 34 5.12 5.13 33.59
CA THR A 34 4.14 4.82 34.64
C THR A 34 4.68 3.85 35.70
N LEU A 35 5.56 2.91 35.31
CA LEU A 35 6.21 1.98 36.23
C LEU A 35 7.42 2.58 36.95
N ASP A 36 7.92 3.73 36.50
CA ASP A 36 9.04 4.39 37.16
C ASP A 36 8.65 4.75 38.60
N SER A 37 9.27 4.05 39.55
CA SER A 37 8.94 4.10 40.98
C SER A 37 9.60 5.28 41.70
N ALA A 38 10.33 6.14 40.97
CA ALA A 38 10.86 7.38 41.50
C ALA A 38 9.71 8.34 41.86
N PRO A 39 9.70 8.92 43.08
CA PRO A 39 8.73 9.96 43.41
C PRO A 39 8.90 11.10 42.40
N TYR A 40 7.82 11.45 41.71
CA TYR A 40 7.74 12.44 40.63
C TYR A 40 8.27 12.03 39.24
N GLY A 41 8.65 10.76 39.02
CA GLY A 41 9.10 10.30 37.70
C GLY A 41 10.44 10.90 37.26
N GLU A 42 11.23 11.41 38.20
CA GLU A 42 12.61 11.87 37.97
C GLU A 42 13.62 10.71 37.84
N GLY A 43 13.13 9.47 37.82
CA GLY A 43 13.96 8.34 37.49
C GLY A 43 14.45 8.46 36.05
N PHE A 44 15.68 8.04 35.79
CA PHE A 44 16.27 8.05 34.44
C PHE A 44 15.35 7.37 33.40
N LEU A 45 14.56 6.38 33.83
CA LEU A 45 13.59 5.66 33.00
C LEU A 45 12.43 6.56 32.55
N GLY A 46 11.89 7.41 33.41
CA GLY A 46 10.80 8.33 33.12
C GLY A 46 11.22 9.53 32.29
N ILE A 47 12.30 10.22 32.66
CA ILE A 47 12.74 11.47 32.00
C ILE A 47 13.66 11.28 30.79
N THR A 48 14.41 10.18 30.71
CA THR A 48 15.32 9.94 29.57
C THR A 48 14.81 8.80 28.68
N LEU A 49 14.55 7.63 29.26
CA LEU A 49 14.18 6.46 28.48
C LEU A 49 12.77 6.60 27.88
N GLY A 50 11.81 7.09 28.66
CA GLY A 50 10.44 7.34 28.22
C GLY A 50 10.35 8.21 26.96
N PRO A 51 10.91 9.44 26.96
CA PRO A 51 10.85 10.32 25.79
C PRO A 51 11.58 9.76 24.58
N ILE A 52 12.67 9.00 24.78
CA ILE A 52 13.37 8.32 23.69
C ILE A 52 12.48 7.24 23.06
N LEU A 53 11.82 6.40 23.86
CA LEU A 53 10.89 5.39 23.36
C LEU A 53 9.72 6.03 22.61
N LEU A 54 9.16 7.12 23.14
CA LEU A 54 8.10 7.86 22.46
C LEU A 54 8.58 8.44 21.13
N ALA A 55 9.76 9.05 21.08
CA ALA A 55 10.33 9.61 19.85
C ALA A 55 10.60 8.53 18.79
N VAL A 56 11.14 7.38 19.19
CA VAL A 56 11.36 6.23 18.30
C VAL A 56 10.03 5.65 17.81
N GLY A 57 9.07 5.47 18.72
CA GLY A 57 7.72 4.99 18.36
C GLY A 57 7.02 5.91 17.35
N PHE A 58 7.07 7.22 17.60
CA PHE A 58 6.54 8.22 16.66
C PHE A 58 7.27 8.21 15.31
N GLY A 59 8.59 8.02 15.32
CA GLY A 59 9.40 7.89 14.10
C GLY A 59 9.02 6.65 13.28
N ILE A 60 8.74 5.52 13.94
CA ILE A 60 8.28 4.28 13.29
C ILE A 60 6.89 4.49 12.68
N GLU A 61 5.96 5.11 13.41
CA GLU A 61 4.61 5.44 12.91
C GLU A 61 4.68 6.36 11.70
N PHE A 62 5.47 7.44 11.80
CA PHE A 62 5.67 8.38 10.71
C PHE A 62 6.27 7.69 9.48
N TRP A 63 7.26 6.82 9.69
CA TRP A 63 7.84 6.03 8.61
C TRP A 63 6.86 5.02 8.04
N ALA A 64 6.01 4.36 8.84
CA ALA A 64 4.99 3.45 8.34
C ALA A 64 3.98 4.20 7.45
N ILE A 65 3.46 5.33 7.90
CA ILE A 65 2.52 6.14 7.09
C ILE A 65 3.19 6.59 5.78
N MET A 66 4.44 7.05 5.84
CA MET A 66 5.17 7.54 4.68
C MET A 66 5.70 6.42 3.78
N ALA A 67 5.96 5.22 4.33
CA ALA A 67 6.37 4.02 3.61
C ALA A 67 5.16 3.43 2.88
N ARG A 68 4.64 4.19 1.92
CA ARG A 68 3.87 3.65 0.81
C ARG A 68 4.81 2.73 0.04
N ASN A 69 4.75 1.44 0.33
CA ASN A 69 5.27 0.43 -0.56
C ASN A 69 4.60 0.63 -1.92
N GLY A 70 5.41 0.99 -2.91
CA GLY A 70 5.01 1.11 -4.30
C GLY A 70 4.65 -0.25 -4.88
N ASN A 71 3.63 -0.90 -4.34
CA ASN A 71 2.95 -1.98 -5.01
C ASN A 71 2.05 -1.31 -6.05
N ARG A 72 2.66 -0.96 -7.18
CA ARG A 72 2.00 -0.55 -8.44
C ARG A 72 0.99 -1.61 -8.98
N ALA A 73 0.78 -2.72 -8.28
CA ALA A 73 0.07 -3.89 -8.76
C ALA A 73 -1.40 -3.99 -8.29
N GLU A 74 -1.86 -3.23 -7.29
CA GLU A 74 -3.26 -3.35 -6.84
C GLU A 74 -4.20 -2.44 -7.64
N VAL A 75 -3.80 -1.18 -7.88
CA VAL A 75 -4.59 -0.20 -8.65
C VAL A 75 -4.79 -0.60 -10.12
N ALA A 76 -3.97 -1.53 -10.64
CA ALA A 76 -4.12 -2.06 -12.00
C ALA A 76 -4.96 -3.35 -12.08
N THR A 77 -5.36 -3.90 -10.94
CA THR A 77 -6.18 -5.13 -10.86
C THR A 77 -7.58 -4.84 -10.30
N ASP A 78 -7.97 -3.57 -10.24
CA ASP A 78 -9.34 -3.19 -9.92
C ASP A 78 -10.22 -3.51 -11.14
N THR A 79 -11.13 -4.46 -10.98
CA THR A 79 -12.12 -4.86 -12.00
C THR A 79 -12.88 -3.65 -12.54
N VAL A 80 -13.06 -2.60 -11.71
CA VAL A 80 -13.69 -1.32 -12.07
C VAL A 80 -12.83 -0.50 -13.02
N THR A 81 -11.52 -0.39 -12.82
CA THR A 81 -10.61 0.31 -13.75
C THR A 81 -10.40 -0.50 -15.03
N ARG A 82 -10.40 -1.83 -14.94
CA ARG A 82 -10.33 -2.71 -16.12
C ARG A 82 -11.62 -2.67 -16.93
N GLU A 83 -12.78 -2.57 -16.28
CA GLU A 83 -14.07 -2.33 -16.91
C GLU A 83 -14.13 -0.92 -17.50
N GLU A 84 -13.73 0.15 -16.81
CA GLU A 84 -13.77 1.52 -17.33
C GLU A 84 -12.80 1.72 -18.51
N LEU A 85 -11.60 1.14 -18.47
CA LEU A 85 -10.63 1.15 -19.57
C LEU A 85 -11.06 0.24 -20.74
N SER A 86 -11.88 -0.78 -20.49
CA SER A 86 -12.48 -1.62 -21.55
C SER A 86 -13.81 -1.07 -22.08
N ALA A 87 -14.54 -0.30 -21.27
CA ALA A 87 -15.86 0.24 -21.56
C ALA A 87 -15.81 1.64 -22.16
N ASN A 88 -14.70 2.38 -21.98
CA ASN A 88 -14.46 3.63 -22.68
C ASN A 88 -13.37 3.43 -23.75
N PRO A 89 -13.73 2.99 -24.97
CA PRO A 89 -12.81 3.05 -26.08
C PRO A 89 -12.45 4.52 -26.28
N ILE A 90 -11.16 4.86 -26.25
CA ILE A 90 -10.68 6.18 -26.65
C ILE A 90 -11.38 6.52 -27.98
N PRO A 91 -12.23 7.57 -28.04
CA PRO A 91 -12.93 7.91 -29.26
C PRO A 91 -11.88 8.28 -30.31
N GLY A 92 -11.71 7.39 -31.30
CA GLY A 92 -10.68 7.50 -32.34
C GLY A 92 -9.75 6.30 -32.51
N ARG A 93 -9.78 5.29 -31.64
CA ARG A 93 -9.10 4.01 -31.92
C ARG A 93 -10.14 2.91 -32.01
N ALA A 94 -10.72 2.75 -33.20
CA ALA A 94 -11.43 1.53 -33.56
C ALA A 94 -10.53 0.34 -33.19
N PRO A 95 -11.11 -0.79 -32.72
CA PRO A 95 -10.33 -2.01 -32.57
C PRO A 95 -9.77 -2.32 -33.96
N VAL A 96 -8.48 -2.06 -34.15
CA VAL A 96 -7.77 -2.64 -35.27
C VAL A 96 -7.87 -4.13 -34.99
N SER A 97 -8.81 -4.79 -35.67
CA SER A 97 -8.69 -6.19 -35.96
C SER A 97 -7.24 -6.40 -36.31
N ALA A 98 -6.56 -7.29 -35.59
CA ALA A 98 -5.24 -7.75 -35.98
C ALA A 98 -5.30 -7.95 -37.50
N PRO A 99 -4.42 -7.34 -38.30
CA PRO A 99 -4.49 -7.46 -39.74
C PRO A 99 -4.60 -8.95 -40.01
N ALA A 100 -5.72 -9.35 -40.61
CA ALA A 100 -5.97 -10.72 -40.99
C ALA A 100 -4.67 -11.22 -41.61
N ALA A 101 -4.06 -12.25 -41.00
CA ALA A 101 -2.81 -12.78 -41.46
C ALA A 101 -2.93 -12.92 -42.99
N PRO A 102 -2.07 -12.25 -43.79
CA PRO A 102 -2.20 -12.29 -45.22
C PRO A 102 -2.22 -13.75 -45.61
N GLY A 103 -3.30 -14.16 -46.29
CA GLY A 103 -3.45 -15.53 -46.76
C GLY A 103 -2.15 -15.93 -47.42
N ARG A 104 -1.52 -17.01 -46.93
CA ARG A 104 -0.26 -17.50 -47.50
C ARG A 104 -0.51 -17.68 -48.99
N PRO A 105 0.19 -16.97 -49.89
CA PRO A 105 0.07 -17.27 -51.31
C PRO A 105 0.62 -18.67 -51.52
N THR A 106 -0.27 -19.61 -51.85
CA THR A 106 0.08 -20.96 -52.27
C THR A 106 0.87 -20.84 -53.58
N TYR A 107 2.20 -20.90 -53.49
CA TYR A 107 3.05 -20.95 -54.67
C TYR A 107 2.95 -22.36 -55.29
N THR A 108 2.30 -22.47 -56.44
CA THR A 108 2.50 -23.61 -57.34
C THR A 108 3.76 -23.34 -58.15
N ARG A 109 4.74 -24.22 -58.06
CA ARG A 109 6.00 -24.17 -58.82
C ARG A 109 5.76 -24.89 -60.14
N PRO A 110 5.67 -24.21 -61.30
CA PRO A 110 5.61 -24.91 -62.57
C PRO A 110 6.95 -25.60 -62.83
N SER A 111 6.84 -26.81 -63.34
CA SER A 111 7.90 -27.76 -63.75
C SER A 111 8.83 -27.20 -64.80
#